data_AF-A0A142WUC6-F1
#
_entry.id   AF-A0A142WUC6-F1
#
_cell.length_a   1.000
_cell.length_b   1.000
_cell.length_c   1.000
_cell.angle_alpha   90.00
_cell.angle_beta   90.00
_cell.angle_gamma   90.00
#
_symmetry.space_group_name_H-M   'P 1'
#
loop_
_entity.id
_entity.type
_entity.pdbx_description
1 polymer ?
#
loop_
_entity_poly.entity_id
_entity_poly.type
_entity_poly.pdbx_seq_one_letter_code
_entity_poly.pdbx_strand_id
1 'polypeptide(L)'
;MLSRDEILRSATRRYATVKDVPGWGDVCLRSLTDSERWAYWADRFADDGKNLTQVTHERGPRLLVLMIVDAETKDLVFQKDDWQALDHIPKETLDPLLDEAWPLSGCETKATKDKGEVADVDEQKKTGSSTSDESPGSSPETTPAGQSDC
;
A
#
# COMPACT_ATOMS: atom_id res chain seq x y z
N MET A 1 -11.00 -6.00 -31.14
CA MET A 1 -12.05 -6.14 -30.11
C MET A 1 -11.96 -7.55 -29.56
N LEU A 2 -11.91 -7.73 -28.24
CA LEU A 2 -11.93 -9.05 -27.62
C LEU A 2 -13.35 -9.62 -27.63
N SER A 3 -13.49 -10.92 -27.85
CA SER A 3 -14.76 -11.64 -27.74
C SER A 3 -15.21 -11.76 -26.29
N ARG A 4 -16.52 -11.97 -26.06
CA ARG A 4 -17.10 -12.19 -24.71
C ARG A 4 -16.38 -13.30 -23.96
N ASP A 5 -16.05 -14.41 -24.64
CA ASP A 5 -15.39 -15.56 -24.02
C ASP A 5 -13.93 -15.25 -23.67
N GLU A 6 -13.23 -14.43 -24.47
CA GLU A 6 -11.90 -13.96 -24.14
C GLU A 6 -11.91 -13.00 -22.94
N ILE A 7 -12.93 -12.13 -22.83
CA ILE A 7 -13.11 -11.26 -21.68
C ILE A 7 -13.37 -12.09 -20.41
N LEU A 8 -14.28 -13.08 -20.48
CA LEU A 8 -14.60 -13.94 -19.35
C LEU A 8 -13.42 -14.85 -18.95
N ARG A 9 -12.59 -15.29 -19.90
CA ARG A 9 -11.32 -15.97 -19.60
C ARG A 9 -10.26 -15.04 -19.03
N SER A 10 -10.22 -13.78 -19.47
CA SER A 10 -9.26 -12.78 -18.95
C SER A 10 -9.58 -12.31 -17.53
N ALA A 11 -10.83 -12.50 -17.08
CA ALA A 11 -11.24 -12.28 -15.70
C ALA A 11 -10.73 -13.37 -14.73
N THR A 12 -9.96 -14.34 -15.21
CA THR A 12 -9.38 -15.40 -14.37
C THR A 12 -8.30 -14.82 -13.48
N ARG A 13 -8.40 -15.10 -12.17
CA ARG A 13 -7.36 -14.73 -11.20
C ARG A 13 -6.01 -15.32 -11.62
N ARG A 14 -4.93 -14.57 -11.37
CA ARG A 14 -3.56 -15.06 -11.54
C ARG A 14 -3.17 -15.87 -10.30
N TYR A 15 -2.34 -16.87 -10.47
CA TYR A 15 -1.82 -17.69 -9.37
C TYR A 15 -0.30 -17.77 -9.45
N ALA A 16 0.34 -17.89 -8.29
CA ALA A 16 1.75 -18.19 -8.16
C ALA A 16 1.93 -19.33 -7.14
N THR A 17 3.03 -20.06 -7.24
CA THR A 17 3.41 -21.06 -6.24
C THR A 17 4.79 -20.68 -5.72
N VAL A 18 4.88 -20.46 -4.41
CA VAL A 18 6.15 -20.28 -3.71
C VAL A 18 6.59 -21.65 -3.23
N LYS A 19 7.75 -22.11 -3.69
CA LYS A 19 8.27 -23.44 -3.39
C LYS A 19 9.08 -23.45 -2.11
N ASP A 20 9.10 -24.59 -1.43
CA ASP A 20 9.99 -24.88 -0.31
C ASP A 20 9.93 -23.85 0.83
N VAL A 21 8.71 -23.38 1.17
CA VAL A 21 8.51 -22.44 2.27
C VAL A 21 8.85 -23.13 3.60
N PRO A 22 9.75 -22.57 4.43
CA PRO A 22 10.21 -23.21 5.66
C PRO A 22 9.06 -23.59 6.59
N GLY A 23 8.90 -24.90 6.82
CA GLY A 23 7.87 -25.49 7.68
C GLY A 23 6.50 -25.67 7.04
N TRP A 24 6.28 -25.19 5.82
CA TRP A 24 4.97 -25.15 5.15
C TRP A 24 4.98 -25.88 3.80
N GLY A 25 6.15 -26.05 3.17
CA GLY A 25 6.26 -26.67 1.85
C GLY A 25 5.84 -25.71 0.74
N ASP A 26 5.19 -26.23 -0.29
CA ASP A 26 4.74 -25.42 -1.43
C ASP A 26 3.44 -24.69 -1.09
N VAL A 27 3.43 -23.37 -1.26
CA VAL A 27 2.27 -22.52 -0.95
C VAL A 27 1.75 -21.87 -2.23
N CYS A 28 0.44 -21.97 -2.46
CA CYS A 28 -0.22 -21.35 -3.60
C CYS A 28 -0.81 -19.98 -3.22
N LEU A 29 -0.54 -18.98 -4.05
CA LEU A 29 -1.04 -17.62 -3.91
C LEU A 29 -1.97 -17.29 -5.08
N ARG A 30 -3.04 -16.54 -4.82
CA ARG A 30 -3.92 -15.95 -5.84
C ARG A 30 -3.81 -14.43 -5.86
N SER A 31 -3.97 -13.82 -7.03
CA SER A 31 -4.11 -12.37 -7.15
C SER A 31 -5.40 -11.87 -6.52
N LEU A 32 -5.38 -10.63 -6.05
CA LEU A 32 -6.57 -9.92 -5.58
C LEU A 32 -7.41 -9.38 -6.75
N THR A 33 -8.72 -9.36 -6.55
CA THR A 33 -9.67 -8.56 -7.35
C THR A 33 -9.60 -7.09 -6.97
N ASP A 34 -10.18 -6.21 -7.79
CA ASP A 34 -10.27 -4.79 -7.47
C ASP A 34 -11.02 -4.52 -6.17
N SER A 35 -12.12 -5.25 -5.92
CA SER A 35 -12.90 -5.12 -4.69
C SER A 35 -12.10 -5.55 -3.44
N GLU A 36 -11.35 -6.65 -3.52
CA GLU A 36 -10.50 -7.10 -2.40
C GLU A 36 -9.33 -6.15 -2.16
N ARG A 37 -8.71 -5.64 -3.23
CA ARG A 37 -7.64 -4.63 -3.14
C ARG A 37 -8.15 -3.33 -2.54
N TRP A 38 -9.34 -2.89 -2.91
CA TRP A 38 -9.99 -1.74 -2.29
C TRP A 38 -10.27 -1.98 -0.81
N ALA A 39 -10.85 -3.13 -0.47
CA ALA A 39 -11.13 -3.51 0.92
C ALA A 39 -9.85 -3.60 1.77
N TYR A 40 -8.76 -4.10 1.19
CA TYR A 40 -7.45 -4.09 1.83
C TYR A 40 -7.02 -2.66 2.17
N TRP A 41 -7.17 -1.70 1.24
CA TRP A 41 -6.76 -0.31 1.48
C TRP A 41 -7.74 0.53 2.30
N ALA A 42 -9.01 0.15 2.41
CA ALA A 42 -10.03 0.92 3.11
C ALA A 42 -9.65 1.23 4.56
N ASP A 43 -9.00 0.30 5.25
CA ASP A 43 -8.60 0.44 6.66
C ASP A 43 -7.33 1.30 6.86
N ARG A 44 -6.85 2.00 5.81
CA ARG A 44 -5.59 2.76 5.86
C ARG A 44 -5.73 4.15 6.48
N PHE A 45 -6.91 4.74 6.37
CA PHE A 45 -7.13 6.13 6.75
C PHE A 45 -7.96 6.21 8.04
N ALA A 46 -7.51 7.04 8.98
CA ALA A 46 -8.37 7.51 10.07
C ALA A 46 -9.47 8.42 9.52
N ASP A 47 -10.49 8.70 10.32
CA ASP A 47 -11.58 9.63 9.96
C ASP A 47 -11.07 11.04 9.60
N ASP A 48 -9.85 11.40 10.05
CA ASP A 48 -9.17 12.65 9.72
C ASP A 48 -8.35 12.59 8.41
N GLY A 49 -8.42 11.49 7.67
CA GLY A 49 -7.72 11.26 6.40
C GLY A 49 -6.23 10.93 6.55
N LYS A 50 -5.69 10.78 7.77
CA LYS A 50 -4.28 10.40 7.97
C LYS A 50 -4.09 8.89 7.95
N ASN A 51 -2.88 8.47 7.57
CA ASN A 51 -2.49 7.05 7.62
C ASN A 51 -2.40 6.55 9.07
N LEU A 52 -3.02 5.41 9.36
CA LEU A 52 -2.91 4.72 10.64
C LEU A 52 -1.59 3.91 10.72
N THR A 53 -0.66 4.35 11.56
CA THR A 53 0.70 3.76 11.67
C THR A 53 0.70 2.30 12.15
N GLN A 54 -0.24 1.93 13.03
CA GLN A 54 -0.38 0.54 13.51
C GLN A 54 -0.67 -0.45 12.38
N VAL A 55 -1.36 0.00 11.34
CA VAL A 55 -1.77 -0.87 10.23
C VAL A 55 -0.57 -1.27 9.36
N THR A 56 0.56 -0.55 9.44
CA THR A 56 1.75 -0.78 8.61
C THR A 56 2.43 -2.11 8.90
N HIS A 57 2.51 -2.53 10.17
CA HIS A 57 3.13 -3.81 10.54
C HIS A 57 2.20 -5.00 10.24
N GLU A 58 0.90 -4.83 10.43
CA GLU A 58 -0.11 -5.87 10.19
C GLU A 58 -0.42 -6.09 8.69
N ARG A 59 0.07 -5.20 7.80
CA ARG A 59 -0.22 -5.23 6.36
C ARG A 59 0.19 -6.53 5.68
N GLY A 60 1.41 -7.00 5.95
CA GLY A 60 1.94 -8.22 5.34
C GLY A 60 1.05 -9.43 5.66
N PRO A 61 0.87 -9.76 6.95
CA PRO A 61 -0.05 -10.81 7.39
C PRO A 61 -1.46 -10.69 6.80
N ARG A 62 -2.07 -9.50 6.86
CA ARG A 62 -3.41 -9.26 6.29
C ARG A 62 -3.46 -9.49 4.78
N LEU A 63 -2.40 -9.17 4.05
CA LEU A 63 -2.30 -9.42 2.62
C LEU A 63 -2.29 -10.93 2.33
N LEU A 64 -1.48 -11.69 3.08
CA LEU A 64 -1.34 -13.14 2.91
C LEU A 64 -2.65 -13.88 3.16
N VAL A 65 -3.42 -13.49 4.18
CA VAL A 65 -4.76 -14.05 4.45
C VAL A 65 -5.70 -13.96 3.25
N LEU A 66 -5.59 -12.90 2.44
CA LEU A 66 -6.44 -12.69 1.27
C LEU A 66 -5.93 -13.41 0.01
N MET A 67 -4.74 -14.00 0.06
CA MET A 67 -4.04 -14.51 -1.12
C MET A 67 -3.67 -15.98 -1.02
N ILE A 68 -3.41 -16.54 0.16
CA ILE A 68 -3.06 -17.95 0.32
C ILE A 68 -4.29 -18.81 0.07
N VAL A 69 -4.16 -19.74 -0.88
CA VAL A 69 -5.21 -20.67 -1.26
C VAL A 69 -4.73 -22.10 -1.22
N ASP A 70 -5.69 -23.01 -1.01
CA ASP A 70 -5.45 -24.42 -1.17
C ASP A 70 -5.08 -24.74 -2.63
N ALA A 71 -4.05 -25.57 -2.83
CA ALA A 71 -3.53 -25.87 -4.15
C ALA A 71 -4.52 -26.68 -5.01
N GLU A 72 -5.38 -27.49 -4.39
CA GLU A 72 -6.35 -28.34 -5.07
C GLU A 72 -7.69 -27.63 -5.25
N THR A 73 -8.26 -27.06 -4.18
CA THR A 73 -9.60 -26.47 -4.22
C THR A 73 -9.61 -25.03 -4.71
N LYS A 74 -8.49 -24.32 -4.62
CA LYS A 74 -8.36 -22.87 -4.87
C LYS A 74 -9.14 -21.98 -3.92
N ASP A 75 -9.67 -22.54 -2.82
CA ASP A 75 -10.32 -21.78 -1.76
C ASP A 75 -9.29 -21.11 -0.86
N LEU A 76 -9.67 -20.02 -0.20
CA LEU A 76 -8.84 -19.37 0.81
C LEU A 76 -8.57 -20.32 1.97
N VAL A 77 -7.30 -20.39 2.39
CA VAL A 77 -6.90 -21.18 3.56
C VAL A 77 -7.28 -20.47 4.86
N PHE A 78 -7.23 -19.13 4.85
CA PHE A 78 -7.45 -18.29 6.02
C PHE A 78 -8.73 -17.48 5.91
N GLN A 79 -9.35 -17.23 7.06
CA GLN A 79 -10.39 -16.23 7.23
C GLN A 79 -9.79 -14.86 7.50
N LYS A 80 -10.55 -13.79 7.24
CA LYS A 80 -10.07 -12.41 7.36
C LYS A 80 -9.40 -12.10 8.71
N ASP A 81 -9.91 -12.66 9.80
CA ASP A 81 -9.44 -12.39 11.17
C ASP A 81 -8.24 -13.27 11.59
N ASP A 82 -7.87 -14.26 10.79
CA ASP A 82 -6.75 -15.18 11.08
C ASP A 82 -5.38 -14.53 10.90
N TRP A 83 -5.31 -13.27 10.46
CA TRP A 83 -4.04 -12.56 10.24
C TRP A 83 -3.19 -12.48 11.51
N GLN A 84 -3.82 -12.51 12.69
CA GLN A 84 -3.14 -12.51 13.98
C GLN A 84 -2.32 -13.79 14.19
N ALA A 85 -2.78 -14.93 13.68
CA ALA A 85 -2.03 -16.19 13.75
C ALA A 85 -0.73 -16.12 12.93
N LEU A 86 -0.75 -15.35 11.83
CA LEU A 86 0.43 -15.13 10.99
C LEU A 86 1.45 -14.19 11.65
N ASP A 87 1.05 -13.31 12.56
CA ASP A 87 1.96 -12.39 13.26
C ASP A 87 2.97 -13.13 14.17
N HIS A 88 2.63 -14.36 14.57
CA HIS A 88 3.50 -15.22 15.37
C HIS A 88 4.41 -16.13 14.54
N ILE A 89 4.28 -16.12 13.21
CA ILE A 89 5.10 -16.95 12.32
C ILE A 89 6.46 -16.27 12.10
N PRO A 90 7.58 -17.03 12.11
CA PRO A 90 8.89 -16.47 11.85
C PRO A 90 8.96 -15.72 10.53
N LYS A 91 9.67 -14.59 10.54
CA LYS A 91 9.77 -13.70 9.38
C LYS A 91 10.40 -14.42 8.19
N GLU A 92 11.32 -15.34 8.43
CA GLU A 92 11.99 -16.16 7.42
C GLU A 92 11.02 -17.05 6.63
N THR A 93 9.89 -17.42 7.23
CA THR A 93 8.81 -18.16 6.57
C THR A 93 7.91 -17.22 5.77
N LEU A 94 7.63 -16.02 6.28
CA LEU A 94 6.68 -15.08 5.66
C LEU A 94 7.29 -14.22 4.54
N ASP A 95 8.55 -13.81 4.66
CA ASP A 95 9.23 -12.95 3.69
C ASP A 95 9.16 -13.49 2.25
N PRO A 96 9.47 -14.77 1.94
CA PRO A 96 9.36 -15.27 0.57
C PRO A 96 7.92 -15.28 0.04
N LEU A 97 6.93 -15.47 0.92
CA LEU A 97 5.52 -15.37 0.55
C LEU A 97 5.14 -13.93 0.22
N LEU A 98 5.62 -12.98 1.02
CA LEU A 98 5.35 -11.55 0.83
C LEU A 98 6.01 -11.01 -0.43
N ASP A 99 7.26 -11.40 -0.70
CA ASP A 99 8.00 -11.00 -1.90
C ASP A 99 7.25 -11.37 -3.19
N GLU A 100 6.56 -12.51 -3.21
CA GLU A 100 5.70 -12.92 -4.33
C GLU A 100 4.30 -12.30 -4.27
N ALA A 101 3.73 -12.17 -3.06
CA ALA A 101 2.38 -11.63 -2.87
C ALA A 101 2.27 -10.15 -3.27
N TRP A 102 3.27 -9.32 -2.98
CA TRP A 102 3.23 -7.89 -3.31
C TRP A 102 3.00 -7.60 -4.81
N PRO A 103 3.83 -8.08 -5.74
CA PRO A 103 3.61 -7.85 -7.17
C PRO A 103 2.34 -8.55 -7.68
N LEU A 104 2.01 -9.73 -7.16
CA LEU A 104 0.82 -10.48 -7.56
C LEU A 104 -0.49 -9.78 -7.14
N SER A 105 -0.49 -9.12 -5.98
CA SER A 105 -1.64 -8.41 -5.42
C SER A 105 -2.00 -7.13 -6.16
N GLY A 106 -1.05 -6.52 -6.88
CA GLY A 106 -1.19 -5.17 -7.43
C GLY A 106 -1.41 -4.09 -6.36
N CYS A 107 -1.05 -4.38 -5.11
CA CYS A 107 -1.03 -3.43 -3.99
C CYS A 107 0.36 -2.81 -3.78
N GLU A 108 1.26 -2.91 -4.77
CA GLU A 108 2.52 -2.18 -4.69
C GLU A 108 2.25 -0.69 -4.56
N THR A 109 2.48 -0.15 -3.36
CA THR A 109 2.93 1.23 -3.25
C THR A 109 4.23 1.28 -4.03
N LYS A 110 4.26 2.00 -5.15
CA LYS A 110 5.52 2.42 -5.78
C LYS A 110 6.29 3.30 -4.79
N ALA A 111 6.90 2.71 -3.79
CA ALA A 111 8.15 3.20 -3.25
C ALA A 111 9.17 2.71 -4.28
N THR A 112 9.59 3.62 -5.15
CA THR A 112 10.77 3.47 -5.99
C THR A 112 11.88 2.85 -5.14
N LYS A 113 12.18 1.56 -5.36
CA LYS A 113 13.52 1.04 -5.12
C LYS A 113 14.39 1.75 -6.15
N ASP A 114 14.84 2.94 -5.78
CA ASP A 114 15.93 3.64 -6.45
C ASP A 114 17.20 2.82 -6.22
N LYS A 115 17.35 1.72 -6.96
CA LYS A 115 18.66 1.14 -7.22
C LYS A 115 19.28 2.02 -8.30
N GLY A 116 19.96 3.06 -7.82
CA GLY A 116 20.88 3.94 -8.52
C GLY A 116 20.81 3.92 -10.05
N GLU A 117 20.04 4.85 -10.61
CA GLU A 117 20.39 5.45 -11.89
C GLU A 117 20.17 6.96 -11.76
N VAL A 118 21.29 7.68 -11.63
CA VAL A 118 21.32 9.14 -11.66
C VAL A 118 20.91 9.60 -13.07
N ALA A 119 19.69 10.14 -13.17
CA ALA A 119 19.31 10.98 -14.28
C ALA A 119 19.14 12.41 -13.75
N ASP A 120 20.21 13.19 -13.90
CA ASP A 120 20.20 14.65 -13.92
C ASP A 120 19.06 15.11 -14.84
N VAL A 121 18.02 15.71 -14.27
CA VAL A 121 17.09 16.54 -15.03
C VAL A 121 17.32 17.98 -14.58
N ASP A 122 18.15 18.60 -15.40
CA ASP A 122 18.42 20.02 -15.53
C ASP A 122 17.10 20.82 -15.51
N GLU A 123 16.83 21.52 -14.41
CA GLU A 123 15.76 22.53 -14.36
C GLU A 123 16.30 23.84 -13.79
N GLN A 124 17.14 24.51 -14.58
CA GLN A 124 17.36 25.95 -14.45
C GLN A 124 17.51 26.58 -15.85
N LYS A 125 16.49 27.32 -16.29
CA LYS A 125 16.58 28.78 -16.46
C LYS A 125 15.24 29.40 -16.87
N LYS A 126 14.52 29.88 -15.86
CA LYS A 126 13.38 30.80 -16.00
C LYS A 126 13.89 32.13 -16.55
N THR A 127 13.37 32.55 -17.70
CA THR A 127 13.64 33.83 -18.35
C THR A 127 12.72 34.95 -17.83
N GLY A 128 13.31 36.13 -17.56
CA GLY A 128 12.68 37.47 -17.53
C GLY A 128 11.83 37.81 -16.29
N SER A 129 12.25 38.68 -15.35
CA SER A 129 12.41 40.15 -15.43
C SER A 129 11.08 40.86 -15.76
N SER A 130 10.50 41.79 -14.99
CA SER A 130 11.08 42.87 -14.17
C SER A 130 10.08 43.43 -13.12
N THR A 131 10.65 43.98 -12.02
CA THR A 131 10.31 45.16 -11.16
C THR A 131 8.98 45.90 -11.34
N SER A 132 8.29 46.41 -10.30
CA SER A 132 8.67 47.49 -9.33
C SER A 132 7.72 47.47 -8.10
N ASP A 133 8.15 47.61 -6.84
CA ASP A 133 8.51 48.83 -6.06
C ASP A 133 7.30 49.64 -5.53
N GLU A 134 6.98 49.51 -4.22
CA GLU A 134 6.71 50.59 -3.25
C GLU A 134 6.11 50.05 -1.91
N SER A 135 6.78 50.35 -0.80
CA SER A 135 6.26 50.32 0.60
C SER A 135 5.74 51.73 0.98
N PRO A 136 5.30 52.08 2.21
CA PRO A 136 5.05 51.34 3.45
C PRO A 136 3.71 51.69 4.15
N GLY A 137 3.39 51.09 5.31
CA GLY A 137 2.27 51.57 6.14
C GLY A 137 1.99 50.83 7.46
N SER A 138 2.68 51.27 8.51
CA SER A 138 2.25 51.37 9.92
C SER A 138 1.64 50.18 10.70
N SER A 139 2.36 49.77 11.75
CA SER A 139 1.85 49.18 12.99
C SER A 139 0.89 50.14 13.73
N PRO A 140 0.05 49.69 14.70
CA PRO A 140 0.55 49.27 16.02
C PRO A 140 -0.19 48.10 16.71
N GLU A 141 0.48 47.59 17.75
CA GLU A 141 0.03 46.81 18.91
C GLU A 141 -1.44 46.98 19.34
N THR A 142 -2.05 45.91 19.85
CA THR A 142 -2.53 45.82 21.25
C THR A 142 -2.97 44.38 21.57
N THR A 143 -2.36 43.78 22.60
CA THR A 143 -2.87 42.68 23.43
C THR A 143 -2.63 43.14 24.87
N PRO A 144 -3.62 43.11 25.79
CA PRO A 144 -3.64 41.99 26.73
C PRO A 144 -5.01 41.58 27.31
N ALA A 145 -5.03 40.32 27.76
CA ALA A 145 -5.59 39.74 28.99
C ALA A 145 -7.09 39.90 29.35
N GLY A 146 -7.69 38.75 29.70
CA GLY A 146 -8.93 38.70 30.48
C GLY A 146 -9.37 37.27 30.80
N GLN A 147 -8.81 36.68 31.86
CA GLN A 147 -9.44 35.59 32.62
C GLN A 147 -10.73 36.10 33.29
N SER A 148 -11.78 35.28 33.35
CA SER A 148 -12.52 35.01 34.61
C SER A 148 -13.68 34.03 34.39
N ASP A 149 -13.73 33.04 35.28
CA ASP A 149 -14.82 32.12 35.58
C ASP A 149 -16.23 32.75 35.65
N CYS A 150 -17.21 32.02 35.12
CA CYS A 150 -18.49 31.63 35.76
C CYS A 150 -19.10 30.45 35.00
#